data_AF-A0A976Q490-F1
#
_entry.id   AF-A0A976Q490-F1
#
_cell.length_a   1.000
_cell.length_b   1.000
_cell.length_c   1.000
_cell.angle_alpha   90.00
_cell.angle_beta   90.00
_cell.angle_gamma   90.00
#
_symmetry.space_group_name_H-M   'P 1'
#
loop_
_entity.id
_entity.type
_entity.pdbx_description
1 polymer ?
#
loop_
_entity_poly.entity_id
_entity_poly.type
_entity_poly.pdbx_seq_one_letter_code
_entity_poly.pdbx_strand_id
1 'polypeptide(L)'
;MSAWADWWRRLFVVERDSGRRPRSQRPVSLRGVVQPLESLRSPVSGEECVSIRLTAMAPAAFGTLLGGVTRHDTACWELAEFLLQGAEGTILVRASRPASVERFHAELVARHGVDLEWHEVLIRSGDEVLVTGRVVEHHDGAPHRRQPYRLVVAATAVDTAR
;
A
#
# COMPACT_ATOMS: atom_id res chain seq x y z
N MET A 1 14.87 -34.00 14.87
CA MET A 1 14.32 -33.65 13.54
C MET A 1 12.80 -33.68 13.64
N SER A 2 12.23 -32.55 14.06
CA SER A 2 11.38 -31.64 13.27
C SER A 2 9.91 -32.08 13.17
N ALA A 3 9.14 -31.75 14.22
CA ALA A 3 7.69 -31.65 14.18
C ALA A 3 7.22 -30.22 13.76
N TRP A 4 8.14 -29.33 13.39
CA TRP A 4 7.87 -27.95 12.98
C TRP A 4 7.80 -27.76 11.44
N ALA A 5 8.18 -28.77 10.66
CA ALA A 5 8.18 -28.71 9.21
C ALA A 5 6.79 -28.93 8.56
N ASP A 6 5.78 -29.37 9.32
CA ASP A 6 4.49 -29.82 8.75
C ASP A 6 3.28 -28.91 9.02
N TRP A 7 3.42 -27.86 9.84
CA TRP A 7 2.29 -26.94 10.08
C TRP A 7 1.91 -26.13 8.83
N TRP A 8 2.89 -25.75 8.00
CA TRP A 8 2.66 -24.96 6.79
C TRP A 8 1.85 -25.69 5.70
N ARG A 9 1.83 -27.04 5.69
CA ARG A 9 1.04 -27.80 4.69
C ARG A 9 -0.46 -27.78 4.95
N ARG A 10 -0.92 -27.46 6.17
CA ARG A 10 -2.35 -27.45 6.51
C ARG A 10 -3.06 -26.13 6.17
N LEU A 11 -2.34 -25.07 5.79
CA LEU A 11 -2.92 -23.85 5.22
C LEU A 11 -3.14 -23.93 3.68
N PHE A 12 -2.72 -25.04 3.04
CA PHE A 12 -2.85 -25.25 1.61
C PHE A 12 -3.49 -26.61 1.31
N VAL A 13 -4.81 -26.72 1.48
CA VAL A 13 -5.57 -27.76 0.77
C VAL A 13 -5.61 -27.35 -0.70
N VAL A 14 -4.71 -27.94 -1.50
CA VAL A 14 -4.70 -27.85 -2.96
C VAL A 14 -5.74 -28.85 -3.46
N GLU A 15 -6.98 -28.41 -3.57
CA GLU A 15 -7.98 -29.13 -4.35
C GLU A 15 -7.66 -28.86 -5.84
N ARG A 16 -7.14 -29.89 -6.52
CA ARG A 16 -6.94 -29.88 -7.97
C ARG A 16 -8.31 -29.94 -8.62
N ASP A 17 -8.91 -28.78 -8.87
CA ASP A 17 -10.08 -28.69 -9.73
C ASP A 17 -9.74 -27.96 -11.03
N SER A 18 -9.92 -28.70 -12.13
CA SER A 18 -9.68 -28.30 -13.50
C SER A 18 -10.89 -27.51 -14.02
N GLY A 19 -10.97 -26.23 -13.64
CA GLY A 19 -12.03 -25.33 -14.07
C GLY A 19 -11.55 -23.89 -14.13
N ARG A 20 -11.66 -23.27 -15.32
CA ARG A 20 -11.26 -21.89 -15.62
C ARG A 20 -12.11 -20.88 -14.83
N ARG A 21 -11.68 -20.54 -13.61
CA ARG A 21 -12.02 -19.28 -12.90
C ARG A 21 -10.71 -18.56 -12.60
N PRO A 22 -10.62 -17.22 -12.73
CA PRO A 22 -9.43 -16.49 -12.28
C PRO A 22 -9.16 -16.85 -10.81
N ARG A 23 -8.03 -17.52 -10.59
CA ARG A 23 -7.60 -18.10 -9.32
C ARG A 23 -7.41 -17.00 -8.27
N SER A 24 -8.36 -16.96 -7.35
CA SER A 24 -8.28 -16.51 -5.95
C SER A 24 -7.63 -15.15 -5.62
N GLN A 25 -8.48 -14.14 -5.47
CA GLN A 25 -8.22 -12.89 -4.75
C GLN A 25 -8.08 -13.14 -3.23
N ARG A 26 -7.05 -13.87 -2.80
CA ARG A 26 -6.88 -14.20 -1.37
C ARG A 26 -6.40 -12.96 -0.62
N PRO A 27 -7.08 -12.56 0.47
CA PRO A 27 -6.57 -11.49 1.33
C PRO A 27 -5.27 -11.94 2.00
N VAL A 28 -4.32 -11.02 2.11
CA VAL A 28 -3.02 -11.25 2.74
C VAL A 28 -2.62 -10.05 3.59
N SER A 29 -1.83 -10.32 4.62
CA SER A 29 -1.13 -9.33 5.43
C SER A 29 0.32 -9.78 5.57
N LEU A 30 1.25 -8.96 5.07
CA LEU A 30 2.65 -9.34 4.85
C LEU A 30 3.55 -8.30 5.47
N ARG A 31 4.51 -8.73 6.29
CA ARG A 31 5.52 -7.86 6.91
C ARG A 31 6.85 -7.99 6.17
N GLY A 32 7.55 -6.88 5.97
CA GLY A 32 8.88 -6.89 5.37
C GLY A 32 9.46 -5.49 5.21
N VAL A 33 10.63 -5.44 4.58
CA VAL A 33 11.38 -4.20 4.32
C VAL A 33 11.12 -3.73 2.89
N VAL A 34 10.90 -2.42 2.75
CA VAL A 34 10.68 -1.77 1.45
C VAL A 34 11.97 -1.69 0.64
N GLN A 35 11.93 -2.18 -0.59
CA GLN A 35 12.92 -1.92 -1.63
C GLN A 35 12.24 -1.21 -2.81
N PRO A 36 12.51 0.08 -3.05
CA PRO A 36 11.82 0.84 -4.08
C PRO A 36 12.18 0.32 -5.47
N LEU A 37 11.18 0.25 -6.35
CA LEU A 37 11.40 0.15 -7.81
C LEU A 37 11.20 1.52 -8.46
N GLU A 38 10.21 2.25 -7.96
CA GLU A 38 9.88 3.61 -8.30
C GLU A 38 9.72 4.45 -7.02
N SER A 39 9.76 5.77 -7.17
CA SER A 39 9.64 6.73 -6.08
C SER A 39 8.59 7.79 -6.38
N LEU A 40 7.80 8.13 -5.37
CA LEU A 40 6.93 9.29 -5.33
C LEU A 40 7.64 10.46 -4.64
N ARG A 41 7.10 11.66 -4.80
CA ARG A 41 7.52 12.86 -4.07
C ARG A 41 6.33 13.49 -3.38
N SER A 42 6.47 13.83 -2.10
CA SER A 42 5.42 14.56 -1.38
C SER A 42 5.21 15.95 -2.01
N PRO A 43 3.96 16.34 -2.32
CA PRO A 43 3.67 17.70 -2.77
C PRO A 43 3.73 18.73 -1.65
N VAL A 44 3.79 18.29 -0.38
CA VAL A 44 3.84 19.16 0.80
C VAL A 44 5.28 19.37 1.27
N SER A 45 6.02 18.29 1.55
CA SER A 45 7.41 18.37 2.05
C SER A 45 8.47 18.23 0.97
N GLY A 46 8.12 17.77 -0.23
CA GLY A 46 9.10 17.48 -1.28
C GLY A 46 9.92 16.21 -1.04
N GLU A 47 9.66 15.46 0.02
CA GLU A 47 10.42 14.25 0.37
C GLU A 47 10.10 13.06 -0.54
N GLU A 48 11.11 12.21 -0.76
CA GLU A 48 11.01 10.99 -1.57
C GLU A 48 10.50 9.81 -0.75
N CYS A 49 9.60 9.02 -1.33
CA CYS A 49 8.93 7.91 -0.65
C CYS A 49 8.35 6.91 -1.66
N VAL A 50 7.92 5.73 -1.21
CA VAL A 50 7.21 4.75 -2.05
C VAL A 50 5.69 4.80 -1.84
N SER A 51 5.24 5.34 -0.71
CA SER A 51 3.83 5.51 -0.38
C SER A 51 3.58 6.81 0.35
N ILE A 52 2.49 7.48 -0.01
CA ILE A 52 2.06 8.73 0.60
C ILE A 52 0.60 8.59 0.97
N ARG A 53 0.29 8.77 2.25
CA ARG A 53 -1.07 9.07 2.70
C ARG A 53 -1.12 10.52 3.11
N LEU A 54 -1.86 11.32 2.37
CA LEU A 54 -2.05 12.74 2.62
C LEU A 54 -3.45 12.99 3.16
N THR A 55 -3.54 13.64 4.30
CA THR A 55 -4.82 14.06 4.91
C THR A 55 -4.85 15.58 4.99
N ALA A 56 -5.94 16.16 4.52
CA ALA A 56 -6.21 17.59 4.62
C ALA A 56 -7.29 17.85 5.68
N MET A 57 -7.04 18.81 6.55
CA MET A 57 -8.00 19.30 7.54
C MET A 57 -8.28 20.79 7.29
N ALA A 58 -9.56 21.15 7.23
CA ALA A 58 -9.94 22.56 7.20
C ALA A 58 -9.71 23.22 8.59
N PRO A 59 -9.27 24.49 8.65
CA PRO A 59 -9.13 25.21 9.92
C PRO A 59 -10.42 25.25 10.71
N ALA A 60 -10.31 25.11 12.04
CA ALA A 60 -11.44 25.18 12.96
C ALA A 60 -12.23 26.51 12.86
N ALA A 61 -11.60 27.59 12.39
CA ALA A 61 -12.20 28.91 12.20
C ALA A 61 -13.34 28.92 11.15
N PHE A 62 -13.36 27.97 10.20
CA PHE A 62 -14.47 27.86 9.24
C PHE A 62 -15.74 27.25 9.85
N GLY A 63 -15.63 26.49 10.95
CA GLY A 63 -16.77 25.84 11.61
C GLY A 63 -17.60 26.76 12.49
N THR A 64 -17.06 27.93 12.89
CA THR A 64 -17.70 28.82 13.86
C THR A 64 -18.75 29.75 13.24
N LEU A 65 -18.65 30.04 11.93
CA LEU A 65 -19.60 30.92 11.22
C LEU A 65 -20.86 30.20 10.72
N LEU A 66 -20.87 28.87 10.65
CA LEU A 66 -21.96 28.07 10.06
C LEU A 66 -22.69 27.16 11.06
N GLY A 67 -22.51 27.37 12.38
CA GLY A 67 -23.36 26.74 13.40
C GLY A 67 -23.20 25.23 13.57
N GLY A 68 -22.07 24.65 13.16
CA GLY A 68 -21.79 23.22 13.34
C GLY A 68 -20.32 22.88 13.06
N VAL A 69 -19.64 22.31 14.05
CA VAL A 69 -18.25 21.85 13.93
C VAL A 69 -18.24 20.50 13.22
N THR A 70 -18.32 20.51 11.89
CA THR A 70 -17.97 19.34 11.08
C THR A 70 -16.59 19.57 10.50
N ARG A 71 -15.57 19.03 11.18
CA ARG A 71 -14.21 18.95 10.64
C ARG A 71 -14.27 17.98 9.44
N HIS A 72 -14.13 18.51 8.23
CA HIS A 72 -14.11 17.69 7.03
C HIS A 72 -12.68 17.24 6.76
N ASP A 73 -12.35 16.04 7.23
CA ASP A 73 -11.07 15.42 6.95
C ASP A 73 -11.18 14.68 5.60
N THR A 74 -10.37 15.06 4.63
CA THR A 74 -10.29 14.36 3.34
C THR A 74 -8.92 13.75 3.17
N ALA A 75 -8.85 12.48 2.80
CA ALA A 75 -7.59 11.77 2.62
C ALA A 75 -7.43 11.18 1.22
N CYS A 76 -6.20 11.18 0.74
CA CYS A 76 -5.78 10.49 -0.48
C CYS A 76 -4.58 9.60 -0.16
N TRP A 77 -4.47 8.48 -0.86
CA TRP A 77 -3.38 7.53 -0.71
C TRP A 77 -2.84 7.14 -2.08
N GLU A 78 -1.54 7.28 -2.27
CA GLU A 78 -0.83 6.88 -3.48
C GLU A 78 0.32 5.94 -3.12
N LEU A 79 0.60 5.02 -4.04
CA LEU A 79 1.59 3.98 -3.87
C LEU A 79 2.31 3.69 -5.19
N ALA A 80 3.62 3.91 -5.21
CA ALA A 80 4.51 3.47 -6.28
C ALA A 80 4.80 1.96 -6.14
N GLU A 81 5.18 1.30 -7.24
CA GLU A 81 5.56 -0.10 -7.19
C GLU A 81 6.86 -0.28 -6.38
N PHE A 82 6.88 -1.28 -5.51
CA PHE A 82 8.06 -1.63 -4.72
C PHE A 82 8.14 -3.12 -4.44
N LEU A 83 9.33 -3.62 -4.13
CA LEU A 83 9.55 -4.98 -3.65
C LEU A 83 9.51 -4.99 -2.13
N LEU A 84 8.72 -5.89 -1.55
CA LEU A 84 8.71 -6.20 -0.14
C LEU A 84 9.62 -7.40 0.11
N GLN A 85 10.70 -7.19 0.85
CA GLN A 85 11.63 -8.23 1.27
C GLN A 85 11.18 -8.76 2.64
N GLY A 86 10.55 -9.93 2.68
CA GLY A 86 10.03 -10.54 3.90
C GLY A 86 10.51 -11.97 4.13
N ALA A 87 10.03 -12.60 5.21
CA ALA A 87 10.34 -14.00 5.52
C ALA A 87 9.87 -14.98 4.44
N GLU A 88 8.81 -14.64 3.68
CA GLU A 88 8.29 -15.45 2.58
C GLU A 88 9.06 -15.25 1.26
N GLY A 89 10.07 -14.38 1.27
CA GLY A 89 10.85 -13.99 0.11
C GLY A 89 10.46 -12.61 -0.41
N THR A 90 10.75 -12.38 -1.69
CA THR A 90 10.53 -11.09 -2.35
C THR A 90 9.16 -11.06 -3.03
N ILE A 91 8.39 -10.03 -2.74
CA ILE A 91 7.01 -9.85 -3.21
C ILE A 91 6.89 -8.50 -3.90
N LEU A 92 6.29 -8.46 -5.09
CA LEU A 92 5.98 -7.19 -5.76
C LEU A 92 4.68 -6.62 -5.21
N VAL A 93 4.73 -5.37 -4.76
CA VAL A 93 3.58 -4.65 -4.22
C VAL A 93 3.19 -3.54 -5.18
N ARG A 94 1.89 -3.46 -5.48
CA ARG A 94 1.30 -2.45 -6.37
C ARG A 94 0.04 -1.87 -5.75
N ALA A 95 -0.30 -0.64 -6.11
CA ALA A 95 -1.57 -0.06 -5.71
C ALA A 95 -2.75 -0.87 -6.27
N SER A 96 -3.76 -1.16 -5.44
CA SER A 96 -5.00 -1.78 -5.93
C SER A 96 -5.83 -0.84 -6.81
N ARG A 97 -5.68 0.47 -6.64
CA ARG A 97 -6.30 1.51 -7.47
C ARG A 97 -5.31 2.64 -7.70
N PRO A 98 -5.20 3.17 -8.92
CA PRO A 98 -4.42 4.37 -9.16
C PRO A 98 -5.09 5.55 -8.45
N ALA A 99 -4.28 6.36 -7.79
CA ALA A 99 -4.65 7.64 -7.21
C ALA A 99 -3.48 8.60 -7.45
N SER A 100 -3.75 9.91 -7.44
CA SER A 100 -2.70 10.94 -7.55
C SER A 100 -2.87 11.90 -6.39
N VAL A 101 -1.94 11.83 -5.44
CA VAL A 101 -1.85 12.74 -4.29
C VAL A 101 -1.50 14.14 -4.77
N GLU A 102 -0.69 14.28 -5.82
CA GLU A 102 -0.38 15.58 -6.43
C GLU A 102 -1.64 16.28 -6.95
N ARG A 103 -2.46 15.58 -7.74
CA ARG A 103 -3.72 16.13 -8.25
C ARG A 103 -4.69 16.45 -7.11
N PHE A 104 -4.80 15.55 -6.13
CA PHE A 104 -5.63 15.76 -4.95
C PHE A 104 -5.22 17.02 -4.17
N HIS A 105 -3.92 17.21 -3.94
CA HIS A 105 -3.38 18.39 -3.28
C HIS A 105 -3.70 19.67 -4.08
N ALA A 106 -3.42 19.68 -5.39
CA ALA A 106 -3.71 20.82 -6.25
C ALA A 106 -5.20 21.19 -6.28
N GLU A 107 -6.10 20.21 -6.34
CA GLU A 107 -7.55 20.43 -6.33
C GLU A 107 -8.04 21.06 -5.01
N LEU A 108 -7.51 20.60 -3.87
CA LEU A 108 -7.89 21.14 -2.56
C LEU A 108 -7.33 22.55 -2.34
N VAL A 109 -6.08 22.81 -2.72
CA VAL A 109 -5.50 24.16 -2.67
C VAL A 109 -6.29 25.12 -3.57
N ALA A 110 -6.67 24.71 -4.77
CA ALA A 110 -7.47 25.53 -5.68
C ALA A 110 -8.87 25.84 -5.13
N ARG A 111 -9.47 24.90 -4.38
CA ARG A 111 -10.84 25.04 -3.84
C ARG A 111 -10.90 25.81 -2.52
N HIS A 112 -9.95 25.57 -1.62
CA HIS A 112 -10.00 26.05 -0.23
C HIS A 112 -8.91 27.07 0.09
N GLY A 113 -7.99 27.33 -0.82
CA GLY A 113 -6.86 28.23 -0.59
C GLY A 113 -5.73 27.58 0.20
N VAL A 114 -4.85 28.42 0.76
CA VAL A 114 -3.60 28.00 1.41
C VAL A 114 -3.76 27.66 2.90
N ASP A 115 -4.93 27.85 3.48
CA ASP A 115 -5.14 27.69 4.93
C ASP A 115 -5.39 26.22 5.34
N LEU A 116 -5.13 25.23 4.49
CA LEU A 116 -5.32 23.82 4.84
C LEU A 116 -4.20 23.32 5.77
N GLU A 117 -4.58 22.60 6.84
CA GLU A 117 -3.63 21.86 7.66
C GLU A 117 -3.40 20.49 7.03
N TRP A 118 -2.15 20.20 6.67
CA TRP A 118 -1.75 18.96 6.02
C TRP A 118 -1.08 18.01 7.00
N HIS A 119 -1.50 16.74 6.97
CA HIS A 119 -0.82 15.66 7.65
C HIS A 119 -0.40 14.59 6.64
N GLU A 120 0.89 14.30 6.58
CA GLU A 120 1.46 13.28 5.70
C GLU A 120 2.02 12.10 6.49
N VAL A 121 1.74 10.90 5.99
CA VAL A 121 2.42 9.67 6.39
C VAL A 121 3.16 9.15 5.18
N LEU A 122 4.48 9.12 5.28
CA LEU A 122 5.40 8.72 4.22
C LEU A 122 6.03 7.38 4.58
N ILE A 123 6.07 6.47 3.60
CA ILE A 123 6.81 5.20 3.69
C ILE A 123 7.99 5.30 2.74
N ARG A 124 9.20 5.08 3.26
CA ARG A 124 10.46 5.28 2.55
C ARG A 124 11.17 3.96 2.28
N SER A 125 12.22 4.06 1.46
CA SER A 125 13.15 2.95 1.24
C SER A 125 13.76 2.49 2.56
N GLY A 126 13.81 1.18 2.79
CA GLY A 126 14.37 0.60 4.01
C GLY A 126 13.41 0.58 5.21
N ASP A 127 12.23 1.19 5.12
CA ASP A 127 11.23 1.11 6.18
C ASP A 127 10.71 -0.33 6.29
N GLU A 128 10.48 -0.77 7.53
CA GLU A 128 9.74 -1.99 7.80
C GLU A 128 8.24 -1.68 7.81
N VAL A 129 7.47 -2.46 7.05
CA VAL A 129 6.05 -2.20 6.82
C VAL A 129 5.20 -3.46 6.94
N LEU A 130 3.91 -3.24 7.20
CA LEU A 130 2.85 -4.20 7.05
C LEU A 130 2.01 -3.85 5.81
N VAL A 131 2.06 -4.71 4.80
CA VAL A 131 1.26 -4.60 3.58
C VAL A 131 -0.01 -5.42 3.73
N THR A 132 -1.17 -4.78 3.59
CA THR A 132 -2.47 -5.46 3.54
C THR A 132 -3.05 -5.35 2.14
N GLY A 133 -3.50 -6.47 1.58
CA GLY A 133 -4.01 -6.48 0.21
C GLY A 133 -4.50 -7.85 -0.24
N ARG A 134 -4.44 -8.09 -1.54
CA ARG A 134 -4.82 -9.37 -2.15
C ARG A 134 -3.75 -9.85 -3.11
N VAL A 135 -3.48 -11.15 -3.10
CA VAL A 135 -2.63 -11.77 -4.13
C VAL A 135 -3.40 -11.73 -5.46
N VAL A 136 -2.77 -11.18 -6.48
CA VAL A 136 -3.33 -11.08 -7.84
C VAL A 136 -2.59 -11.98 -8.82
N GLU A 137 -1.31 -12.24 -8.58
CA GLU A 137 -0.51 -13.16 -9.39
C GLU A 137 0.41 -13.99 -8.49
N HIS A 138 0.58 -15.26 -8.88
CA HIS A 138 1.53 -16.18 -8.28
C HIS A 138 2.47 -16.69 -9.38
N HIS A 139 3.76 -16.66 -9.11
CA HIS A 139 4.78 -17.24 -9.98
C HIS A 139 5.33 -18.49 -9.30
N ASP A 140 4.70 -19.63 -9.59
CA ASP A 140 5.30 -20.93 -9.30
C ASP A 140 6.57 -21.03 -10.13
N GLY A 141 7.73 -21.07 -9.48
CA GLY A 141 9.04 -20.97 -10.10
C GLY A 141 9.25 -21.99 -11.21
N ALA A 142 8.93 -21.61 -12.45
CA ALA A 142 9.44 -22.29 -13.61
C ALA A 142 10.95 -22.02 -13.65
N PRO A 143 11.81 -23.04 -13.83
CA PRO A 143 13.27 -22.92 -13.73
C PRO A 143 13.91 -21.91 -14.72
N HIS A 144 13.11 -21.35 -15.64
CA HIS A 144 13.54 -20.38 -16.64
C HIS A 144 13.03 -18.95 -16.43
N ARG A 145 12.21 -18.66 -15.39
CA ARG A 145 11.75 -17.28 -15.12
C ARG A 145 12.65 -16.55 -14.13
N ARG A 146 13.20 -15.43 -14.61
CA ARG A 146 14.16 -14.51 -13.95
C ARG A 146 13.51 -13.39 -13.12
N GLN A 147 12.22 -13.49 -12.78
CA GLN A 147 11.58 -12.40 -12.04
C GLN A 147 12.07 -12.41 -10.58
N PRO A 148 12.43 -11.26 -10.01
CA PRO A 148 13.01 -11.20 -8.67
C PRO A 148 11.98 -11.45 -7.56
N TYR A 149 10.70 -11.55 -7.88
CA TYR A 149 9.60 -11.75 -6.95
C TYR A 149 8.78 -13.01 -7.26
N ARG A 150 8.16 -13.58 -6.23
CA ARG A 150 7.35 -14.81 -6.33
C ARG A 150 5.85 -14.56 -6.43
N LEU A 151 5.42 -13.40 -5.95
CA LEU A 151 4.01 -13.02 -5.82
C LEU A 151 3.84 -11.55 -6.21
N VAL A 152 2.66 -11.22 -6.72
CA VAL A 152 2.21 -9.84 -6.91
C VAL A 152 1.01 -9.60 -6.00
N VAL A 153 1.09 -8.54 -5.19
CA VAL A 153 0.06 -8.13 -4.24
C VAL A 153 -0.49 -6.77 -4.64
N ALA A 154 -1.81 -6.71 -4.84
CA ALA A 154 -2.54 -5.47 -4.95
C ALA A 154 -2.86 -4.97 -3.53
N ALA A 155 -2.07 -3.99 -3.07
CA ALA A 155 -2.18 -3.40 -1.75
C ALA A 155 -3.41 -2.49 -1.64
N THR A 156 -4.10 -2.60 -0.51
CA THR A 156 -5.17 -1.69 -0.09
C THR A 156 -4.75 -0.79 1.07
N ALA A 157 -3.68 -1.17 1.78
CA ALA A 157 -3.01 -0.36 2.79
C ALA A 157 -1.55 -0.80 2.93
N VAL A 158 -0.70 0.15 3.29
CA VAL A 158 0.68 -0.11 3.74
C VAL A 158 0.90 0.78 4.95
N ASP A 159 1.27 0.17 6.08
CA ASP A 159 1.49 0.85 7.35
C ASP A 159 2.90 0.57 7.84
N THR A 160 3.50 1.49 8.60
CA THR A 160 4.78 1.24 9.25
C THR A 160 4.64 0.13 10.31
N ALA A 161 5.55 -0.83 10.28
CA ALA A 161 5.60 -1.90 11.27
C ALA A 161 6.23 -1.34 12.55
N ARG A 162 5.42 -1.11 13.58
CA ARG A 162 5.89 -0.76 14.92
C ARG A 162 6.51 -1.96 15.65
#